data_AF-A0A444R0F6-F1
#
_entry.id   AF-A0A444R0F6-F1
#
_cell.length_a   1.000
_cell.length_b   1.000
_cell.length_c   1.000
_cell.angle_alpha   90.00
_cell.angle_beta   90.00
_cell.angle_gamma   90.00
#
_symmetry.space_group_name_H-M   'P 1'
#
loop_
_entity.id
_entity.type
_entity.pdbx_description
1 polymer ?
#
loop_
_entity_poly.entity_id
_entity_poly.type
_entity_poly.pdbx_seq_one_letter_code
_entity_poly.pdbx_strand_id
1 'polypeptide(L)'
;LVRVDNIISRLEESKKITLDTLEKQRLQYTDAFRRSSDIIQRAEEGIKIMKNNMENYRNYQTKGLINKDQLTNQVALYYQQQNNLLSLSGQNEQNALQITTLESQIQTQAADFDNRIYQMELQRYELQKELVNTDVEGEIIIRALTDGKVDSLSVTVGQMVNTGDSLLQVIPENIENYYLILWVPNDAVPYISAGDKVNIRY
;
A
#
# COMPACT_ATOMS: atom_id res chain seq x y z
N LEU A 1 -5.22 -1.02 -15.40
CA LEU A 1 -4.41 -2.04 -14.70
C LEU A 1 -2.91 -1.83 -14.89
N VAL A 2 -2.37 -1.93 -16.11
CA VAL A 2 -0.91 -1.76 -16.42
C VAL A 2 -0.25 -0.53 -15.78
N ARG A 3 -0.94 0.62 -15.73
CA ARG A 3 -0.40 1.84 -15.09
C ARG A 3 -0.24 1.70 -13.58
N VAL A 4 -1.18 1.04 -12.90
CA VAL A 4 -1.14 0.82 -11.44
C VAL A 4 -0.04 -0.19 -11.09
N ASP A 5 0.07 -1.27 -11.86
CA ASP A 5 1.13 -2.27 -11.67
C ASP A 5 2.52 -1.66 -11.84
N ASN A 6 2.72 -0.81 -12.86
CA ASN A 6 3.96 -0.06 -13.03
C ASN A 6 4.28 0.88 -11.86
N ILE A 7 3.26 1.48 -11.23
CA ILE A 7 3.47 2.34 -10.05
C ILE A 7 3.90 1.49 -8.86
N ILE A 8 3.25 0.35 -8.63
CA ILE A 8 3.60 -0.58 -7.55
C ILE A 8 5.05 -1.06 -7.72
N SER A 9 5.44 -1.54 -8.90
CA SER A 9 6.81 -1.98 -9.16
C SER A 9 7.85 -0.88 -8.91
N ARG A 10 7.57 0.36 -9.31
CA ARG A 10 8.45 1.50 -9.03
C ARG A 10 8.54 1.84 -7.55
N LEU A 11 7.43 1.70 -6.81
CA LEU A 11 7.41 1.90 -5.36
C LEU A 11 8.24 0.83 -4.65
N GLU A 12 8.13 -0.43 -5.06
CA GLU A 12 8.94 -1.54 -4.53
C GLU A 12 10.43 -1.35 -4.81
N GLU A 13 10.79 -0.96 -6.03
CA GLU A 13 12.18 -0.66 -6.39
C GLU A 13 12.72 0.52 -5.58
N SER A 14 11.94 1.60 -5.48
CA SER A 14 12.31 2.77 -4.67
C SER A 14 12.47 2.41 -3.20
N LYS A 15 11.55 1.62 -2.63
CA LYS A 15 11.64 1.10 -1.27
C LYS A 15 12.97 0.37 -1.06
N LYS A 16 13.30 -0.56 -1.96
CA LYS A 16 14.53 -1.34 -1.88
C LYS A 16 15.77 -0.45 -1.90
N ILE A 17 15.86 0.49 -2.85
CA ILE A 17 17.01 1.39 -2.99
C ILE A 17 17.16 2.29 -1.76
N THR A 18 16.07 2.89 -1.29
CA THR A 18 16.08 3.77 -0.12
C THR A 18 16.51 3.02 1.14
N LEU A 19 15.92 1.85 1.39
CA LEU A 19 16.26 1.05 2.56
C LEU A 19 17.71 0.54 2.52
N ASP A 20 18.20 0.08 1.36
CA ASP A 20 19.60 -0.33 1.20
C ASP A 20 20.57 0.84 1.45
N THR A 21 20.21 2.04 1.01
CA THR A 21 21.03 3.24 1.25
C THR A 21 21.08 3.61 2.73
N LEU A 22 19.93 3.61 3.41
CA LEU A 22 19.86 3.88 4.85
C LEU A 22 20.59 2.82 5.66
N GLU A 23 20.48 1.55 5.27
CA GLU A 23 21.18 0.44 5.90
C GLU A 23 22.70 0.57 5.76
N LYS A 24 23.19 0.93 4.57
CA LYS A 24 24.62 1.24 4.35
C LYS A 24 25.10 2.37 5.25
N GLN A 25 24.32 3.44 5.38
CA GLN A 25 24.67 4.55 6.29
C GLN A 25 24.69 4.10 7.75
N ARG A 26 23.71 3.29 8.17
CA ARG A 26 23.68 2.72 9.53
C ARG A 26 24.92 1.89 9.83
N LEU A 27 25.32 1.03 8.89
CA LEU A 27 26.53 0.21 9.02
C LEU A 27 27.79 1.07 9.13
N GLN A 28 27.92 2.13 8.33
CA GLN A 28 29.05 3.06 8.41
C GLN A 28 29.16 3.74 9.78
N TYR A 29 28.04 4.20 10.34
CA TYR A 29 28.02 4.80 11.68
C TYR A 29 28.24 3.76 12.79
N THR A 30 27.75 2.54 12.61
CA THR A 30 28.01 1.42 13.53
C THR A 30 29.50 1.08 13.60
N ASP A 31 30.15 1.03 12.44
CA ASP A 31 31.60 0.85 12.36
C ASP A 31 32.37 2.04 12.95
N ALA A 32 31.91 3.27 12.71
CA ALA A 32 32.50 4.46 13.30
C ALA A 32 32.39 4.45 14.82
N PHE A 33 31.20 4.11 15.36
CA PHE A 33 30.94 3.97 16.79
C PHE A 33 31.82 2.91 17.44
N ARG A 34 31.98 1.74 16.80
CA ARG A 34 32.88 0.69 17.28
C ARG A 34 34.33 1.17 17.34
N ARG A 35 34.82 1.80 16.28
CA ARG A 35 36.18 2.35 16.24
C ARG A 35 36.38 3.46 17.29
N SER A 36 35.42 4.37 17.46
CA SER A 36 35.52 5.42 18.48
C SER A 36 35.49 4.85 19.90
N SER A 37 34.69 3.82 20.14
CA SER A 37 34.66 3.10 21.43
C SER A 37 36.01 2.44 21.74
N ASP A 38 36.64 1.78 20.76
CA ASP A 38 37.99 1.20 20.93
C ASP A 38 39.04 2.29 21.23
N ILE A 39 38.95 3.45 20.56
CA ILE A 39 39.87 4.59 20.79
C ILE A 39 39.69 5.15 22.19
N ILE A 40 38.44 5.32 22.64
CA ILE A 40 38.12 5.80 24.00
C ILE A 40 38.70 4.86 25.04
N GLN A 41 38.50 3.55 24.90
CA GLN A 41 39.04 2.57 25.84
C GLN A 41 40.57 2.67 25.96
N ARG A 42 41.28 2.80 24.84
CA ARG A 42 42.75 2.99 24.84
C ARG A 42 43.15 4.33 25.45
N ALA A 43 42.38 5.39 25.20
CA ALA A 43 42.63 6.72 25.77
C ALA A 43 42.43 6.72 27.30
N GLU A 44 41.41 6.00 27.81
CA GLU A 44 41.17 5.82 29.25
C GLU A 44 42.35 5.09 29.93
N GLU A 45 42.87 4.03 29.32
CA GLU A 45 44.06 3.33 29.81
C GLU A 45 45.29 4.27 29.85
N GLY A 46 45.50 5.04 28.79
CA GLY A 46 46.58 6.02 28.70
C GLY A 46 46.47 7.12 29.78
N ILE A 47 45.27 7.63 30.02
CA ILE A 47 45.00 8.62 31.07
C ILE A 47 45.22 8.02 32.46
N LYS A 48 44.87 6.75 32.69
CA LYS A 48 45.15 6.05 33.95
C LYS A 48 46.65 5.95 34.21
N ILE A 49 47.45 5.59 33.20
CA ILE A 49 48.91 5.58 33.30
C ILE A 49 49.44 6.99 33.59
N MET A 50 48.93 8.00 32.90
CA MET A 50 49.36 9.37 33.08
C MET A 50 48.98 9.95 34.45
N LYS A 51 47.84 9.54 35.01
CA LYS A 51 47.44 9.85 36.39
C LYS A 51 48.46 9.30 37.37
N ASN A 52 48.80 8.02 37.26
CA ASN A 52 49.81 7.38 38.11
C ASN A 52 51.17 8.08 37.98
N ASN A 53 51.58 8.46 36.77
CA ASN A 53 52.80 9.23 36.55
C ASN A 53 52.75 10.61 37.23
N MET A 54 51.65 11.34 37.09
CA MET A 54 51.46 12.63 37.76
C MET A 54 51.51 12.50 39.29
N GLU A 55 50.93 11.44 39.85
CA GLU A 55 51.01 11.12 41.29
C GLU A 55 52.45 10.81 41.73
N ASN A 56 53.23 10.08 40.92
CA ASN A 56 54.65 9.84 41.17
C ASN A 56 55.46 11.15 41.16
N TYR A 57 55.20 12.04 40.20
CA TYR A 57 55.84 13.37 40.17
C TYR A 57 55.49 14.19 41.42
N ARG A 58 54.25 14.11 41.91
CA ARG A 58 53.86 14.75 43.16
C ARG A 58 54.68 14.22 44.33
N ASN A 59 54.89 12.91 44.42
CA ASN A 59 55.76 12.29 45.43
C ASN A 59 57.23 12.76 45.30
N TYR A 60 57.78 12.78 44.09
CA TYR A 60 59.14 13.28 43.84
C TYR A 60 59.32 14.74 44.26
N GLN A 61 58.30 15.58 44.04
CA GLN A 61 58.31 16.97 44.48
C GLN A 61 58.35 17.08 46.00
N THR A 62 57.58 16.26 46.73
CA THR A 62 57.63 16.26 48.21
C THR A 62 58.99 15.84 48.77
N LYS A 63 59.76 15.06 48.00
CA LYS A 63 61.14 14.64 48.31
C LYS A 63 62.20 15.63 47.81
N GLY A 64 61.81 16.73 47.15
CA GLY A 64 62.73 17.73 46.60
C GLY A 64 63.47 17.28 45.34
N LEU A 65 63.06 16.19 44.68
CA LEU A 65 63.75 15.62 43.50
C LEU A 65 63.38 16.34 42.19
N ILE A 66 62.30 17.10 42.17
CA ILE A 66 61.83 17.88 41.02
C ILE A 66 61.37 19.27 41.47
N ASN A 67 61.33 20.23 40.54
CA ASN A 67 60.81 21.57 40.81
C ASN A 67 59.28 21.65 40.60
N LYS A 68 58.68 22.77 41.02
CA LYS A 68 57.22 23.00 40.92
C LYS A 68 56.74 23.10 39.48
N ASP A 69 57.56 23.63 38.57
CA ASP A 69 57.20 23.81 37.16
C ASP A 69 57.09 22.46 36.45
N GLN A 70 58.02 21.53 36.73
CA GLN A 70 57.99 20.15 36.23
C GLN A 70 56.71 19.42 36.66
N LEU A 71 56.29 19.56 37.92
CA LEU A 71 55.01 19.00 38.40
C LEU A 71 53.82 19.67 37.71
N THR A 72 53.83 21.00 37.60
CA THR A 72 52.74 21.78 36.97
C THR A 72 52.54 21.37 35.52
N ASN A 73 53.62 21.16 34.77
CA ASN A 73 53.58 20.67 33.39
C ASN A 73 52.93 19.28 33.29
N GLN A 74 53.26 18.35 34.19
CA GLN A 74 52.63 17.01 34.18
C GLN A 74 51.15 17.06 34.53
N VAL A 75 50.76 17.91 35.48
CA VAL A 75 49.36 18.14 35.82
C VAL A 75 48.59 18.74 34.63
N ALA A 76 49.18 19.72 33.94
CA ALA A 76 48.58 20.32 32.75
C ALA A 76 48.37 19.30 31.63
N LEU A 77 49.37 18.45 31.35
CA LEU A 77 49.27 17.36 30.37
C LEU A 77 48.16 16.36 30.72
N TYR A 78 48.06 15.98 32.00
CA TYR A 78 47.01 15.10 32.49
C TYR A 78 45.61 15.66 32.20
N TYR A 79 45.35 16.90 32.61
CA TYR A 79 44.06 17.55 32.37
C TYR A 79 43.77 17.78 30.89
N GLN A 80 44.80 18.08 30.08
CA GLN A 80 44.64 18.21 28.63
C GLN A 80 44.14 16.90 28.01
N GLN A 81 44.72 15.75 28.36
CA GLN A 81 44.24 14.48 27.83
C GLN A 81 42.86 14.10 28.38
N GLN A 82 42.55 14.46 29.63
CA GLN A 82 41.20 14.29 30.16
C GLN A 82 40.16 15.07 29.33
N ASN A 83 40.46 16.31 28.95
CA ASN A 83 39.60 17.09 28.05
C ASN A 83 39.49 16.47 26.66
N ASN A 84 40.58 15.91 26.11
CA ASN A 84 40.54 15.18 24.84
C ASN A 84 39.61 13.95 24.92
N LEU A 85 39.65 13.22 26.04
CA LEU A 85 38.75 12.07 26.27
C LEU A 85 37.28 12.49 26.29
N LEU A 86 36.94 13.63 26.93
CA LEU A 86 35.58 14.15 26.93
C LEU A 86 35.09 14.47 25.51
N SER A 87 35.96 15.06 24.68
CA SER A 87 35.65 15.33 23.26
C SER A 87 35.40 14.03 22.48
N LEU A 88 36.24 13.02 22.68
CA LEU A 88 36.07 11.70 22.05
C LEU A 88 34.76 11.03 22.50
N SER A 89 34.42 11.10 23.78
CA SER A 89 33.14 10.59 24.32
C SER A 89 31.95 11.27 23.66
N GLY A 90 31.98 12.60 23.55
CA GLY A 90 30.92 13.35 22.85
C GLY A 90 30.77 12.94 21.38
N GLN A 91 31.87 12.70 20.67
CA GLN A 91 31.80 12.20 19.29
C GLN A 91 31.23 10.78 19.22
N ASN A 92 31.54 9.92 20.19
CA ASN A 92 31.02 8.56 20.26
C ASN A 92 29.51 8.55 20.53
N GLU A 93 29.04 9.40 21.45
CA GLU A 93 27.62 9.60 21.71
C GLU A 93 26.87 10.12 20.48
N GLN A 94 27.45 11.06 19.74
CA GLN A 94 26.87 11.54 18.47
C GLN A 94 26.75 10.41 17.44
N ASN A 95 27.76 9.55 17.32
CA ASN A 95 27.69 8.38 16.44
C ASN A 95 26.54 7.44 16.86
N ALA A 96 26.38 7.18 18.17
CA ALA A 96 25.29 6.36 18.68
C ALA A 96 23.91 6.95 18.39
N LEU A 97 23.74 8.26 18.60
CA LEU A 97 22.49 8.96 18.28
C LEU A 97 22.15 8.90 16.79
N GLN A 98 23.16 8.99 15.93
CA GLN A 98 22.98 8.88 14.48
C GLN A 98 22.54 7.47 14.07
N ILE A 99 23.07 6.42 14.70
CA ILE A 99 22.62 5.03 14.49
C ILE A 99 21.13 4.91 14.85
N THR A 100 20.73 5.33 16.04
CA THR A 100 19.32 5.28 16.49
C THR A 100 18.39 6.07 15.55
N THR A 101 18.85 7.22 15.07
CA THR A 101 18.09 8.05 14.11
C THR A 101 17.90 7.30 12.79
N LEU A 102 18.95 6.69 12.25
CA LEU A 102 18.89 5.91 11.02
C LEU A 102 18.01 4.67 11.17
N GLU A 103 18.05 3.98 12.31
CA GLU A 103 17.16 2.85 12.60
C GLU A 103 15.68 3.27 12.61
N SER A 104 15.37 4.39 13.26
CA SER A 104 14.01 4.96 13.25
C SER A 104 13.56 5.36 11.84
N GLN A 105 14.46 5.96 11.05
CA GLN A 105 14.19 6.31 9.66
C GLN A 105 13.95 5.08 8.78
N ILE A 106 14.72 4.01 8.96
CA ILE A 106 14.52 2.74 8.24
C ILE A 106 13.11 2.19 8.52
N GLN A 107 12.70 2.15 9.79
CA GLN A 107 11.37 1.65 10.19
C GLN A 107 10.25 2.52 9.61
N THR A 108 10.37 3.85 9.76
CA THR A 108 9.35 4.79 9.29
C THR A 108 9.21 4.75 7.77
N GLN A 109 10.33 4.81 7.05
CA GLN A 109 10.33 4.77 5.58
C GLN A 109 9.80 3.43 5.05
N ALA A 110 10.18 2.30 5.69
CA ALA A 110 9.65 0.99 5.32
C ALA A 110 8.12 0.96 5.43
N ALA A 111 7.58 1.44 6.56
CA ALA A 111 6.14 1.51 6.81
C ALA A 111 5.42 2.45 5.83
N ASP A 112 6.01 3.61 5.52
CA ASP A 112 5.44 4.57 4.55
C ASP A 112 5.36 3.97 3.14
N PHE A 113 6.42 3.29 2.68
CA PHE A 113 6.39 2.58 1.41
C PHE A 113 5.36 1.46 1.39
N ASP A 114 5.29 0.66 2.46
CA ASP A 114 4.28 -0.41 2.57
C ASP A 114 2.87 0.17 2.50
N ASN A 115 2.58 1.25 3.23
CA ASN A 115 1.27 1.89 3.20
C ASN A 115 0.90 2.37 1.79
N ARG A 116 1.84 2.99 1.07
CA ARG A 116 1.63 3.44 -0.31
C ARG A 116 1.40 2.29 -1.27
N ILE A 117 2.14 1.19 -1.13
CA ILE A 117 1.93 -0.01 -1.94
C ILE A 117 0.53 -0.58 -1.68
N TYR A 118 0.14 -0.74 -0.41
CA TYR A 118 -1.20 -1.22 -0.05
C TYR A 118 -2.33 -0.35 -0.62
N GLN A 119 -2.18 0.99 -0.59
CA GLN A 119 -3.17 1.88 -1.20
C GLN A 119 -3.29 1.67 -2.71
N MET A 120 -2.17 1.48 -3.41
CA MET A 120 -2.18 1.20 -4.84
C MET A 120 -2.75 -0.18 -5.17
N GLU A 121 -2.49 -1.19 -4.34
CA GLU A 121 -3.08 -2.52 -4.46
C GLU A 121 -4.60 -2.48 -4.28
N LEU A 122 -5.08 -1.74 -3.28
CA LEU A 122 -6.52 -1.53 -3.09
C LEU A 122 -7.15 -0.86 -4.31
N GLN A 123 -6.52 0.17 -4.86
CA GLN A 123 -6.97 0.81 -6.09
C GLN A 123 -6.99 -0.17 -7.27
N ARG A 124 -6.00 -1.07 -7.37
CA ARG A 124 -5.99 -2.12 -8.39
C ARG A 124 -7.19 -3.06 -8.25
N TYR A 125 -7.49 -3.50 -7.02
CA TYR A 125 -8.64 -4.38 -6.77
C TYR A 125 -9.98 -3.72 -7.11
N GLU A 126 -10.15 -2.44 -6.77
CA GLU A 126 -11.36 -1.70 -7.15
C GLU A 126 -11.52 -1.60 -8.68
N LEU A 127 -10.44 -1.29 -9.40
CA LEU A 127 -10.46 -1.24 -10.87
C LEU A 127 -10.72 -2.61 -11.50
N GLN A 128 -10.25 -3.71 -10.90
CA GLN A 128 -10.55 -5.06 -11.36
C GLN A 128 -12.02 -5.42 -11.16
N LYS A 129 -12.59 -5.03 -10.01
CA LYS A 129 -14.01 -5.22 -9.72
C LYS A 129 -14.90 -4.42 -10.67
N GLU A 130 -14.51 -3.18 -10.97
CA GLU A 130 -15.20 -2.34 -11.96
C GLU A 130 -15.19 -3.00 -13.35
N LEU A 131 -14.02 -3.51 -13.79
CA LEU A 131 -13.91 -4.21 -15.07
C LEU A 131 -14.87 -5.42 -15.16
N VAL A 132 -14.91 -6.24 -14.12
CA VAL A 132 -15.81 -7.41 -14.07
C VAL A 132 -17.29 -6.97 -14.10
N ASN A 133 -17.63 -5.90 -13.38
CA ASN A 133 -19.02 -5.39 -13.37
C ASN A 133 -19.42 -4.81 -14.73
N THR A 134 -18.54 -4.04 -15.39
CA THR A 134 -18.80 -3.50 -16.74
C THR A 134 -18.98 -4.61 -17.77
N ASP A 135 -18.19 -5.69 -17.69
CA ASP A 135 -18.35 -6.86 -18.58
C ASP A 135 -19.72 -7.56 -18.39
N VAL A 136 -20.27 -7.57 -17.16
CA VAL A 136 -21.60 -8.14 -16.86
C VAL A 136 -22.74 -7.21 -17.29
N GLU A 137 -22.56 -5.90 -17.26
CA GLU A 137 -23.55 -4.92 -17.73
C GLU A 137 -23.58 -4.74 -19.25
N GLY A 138 -22.57 -5.24 -19.97
CA GLY A 138 -22.41 -5.01 -21.41
C GLY A 138 -23.47 -5.67 -22.31
N GLU A 139 -24.08 -6.78 -21.89
CA GLU A 139 -25.09 -7.48 -22.69
C GLU A 139 -26.16 -8.16 -21.82
N ILE A 140 -27.40 -7.66 -21.89
CA ILE A 140 -28.56 -8.32 -21.27
C ILE A 140 -29.25 -9.18 -22.34
N ILE A 141 -29.06 -10.50 -22.26
CA ILE A 141 -29.74 -11.46 -23.14
C ILE A 141 -31.10 -11.83 -22.54
N ILE A 142 -32.17 -11.33 -23.15
CA ILE A 142 -33.55 -11.74 -22.82
C ILE A 142 -33.87 -13.01 -23.61
N ARG A 143 -34.09 -14.13 -22.91
CA ARG A 143 -34.43 -15.43 -23.50
C ARG A 143 -35.92 -15.71 -23.35
N ALA A 144 -36.52 -16.37 -24.33
CA ALA A 144 -37.89 -16.85 -24.23
C ALA A 144 -38.01 -17.86 -23.08
N LEU A 145 -39.08 -17.74 -22.28
CA LEU A 145 -39.36 -18.64 -21.16
C LEU A 145 -40.06 -19.93 -21.61
N THR A 146 -40.63 -19.94 -22.82
CA THR A 146 -41.38 -21.06 -23.38
C THR A 146 -41.16 -21.13 -24.89
N ASP A 147 -41.26 -22.33 -25.45
CA ASP A 147 -41.33 -22.54 -26.90
C ASP A 147 -42.62 -21.93 -27.46
N GLY A 148 -42.52 -21.31 -28.64
CA GLY A 148 -43.62 -20.58 -29.24
C GLY A 148 -43.20 -19.73 -30.43
N LYS A 149 -44.15 -18.97 -30.95
CA LYS A 149 -43.95 -18.05 -32.08
C LYS A 149 -44.01 -16.61 -31.60
N VAL A 150 -43.10 -15.77 -32.11
CA VAL A 150 -43.16 -14.31 -31.87
C VAL A 150 -44.39 -13.74 -32.58
N ASP A 151 -45.24 -13.06 -31.82
CA ASP A 151 -46.46 -12.41 -32.31
C ASP A 151 -46.20 -10.95 -32.68
N SER A 152 -45.56 -10.21 -31.78
CA SER A 152 -45.24 -8.81 -31.98
C SER A 152 -43.87 -8.44 -31.40
N LEU A 153 -43.23 -7.47 -32.04
CA LEU A 153 -41.98 -6.84 -31.59
C LEU A 153 -42.23 -5.33 -31.48
N SER A 154 -42.07 -4.79 -30.28
CA SER A 154 -42.45 -3.41 -29.94
C SER A 154 -41.26 -2.49 -29.73
N VAL A 155 -40.07 -2.89 -30.21
CA VAL A 155 -38.81 -2.16 -30.03
C VAL A 155 -38.06 -2.03 -31.35
N THR A 156 -37.36 -0.91 -31.53
CA THR A 156 -36.46 -0.66 -32.66
C THR A 156 -35.01 -0.63 -32.22
N VAL A 157 -34.08 -1.04 -33.09
CA VAL A 157 -32.63 -0.99 -32.82
C VAL A 157 -32.21 0.45 -32.50
N GLY A 158 -31.51 0.64 -31.37
CA GLY A 158 -31.06 1.95 -30.89
C GLY A 158 -32.07 2.70 -30.02
N GLN A 159 -33.27 2.15 -29.81
CA GLN A 159 -34.24 2.68 -28.87
C GLN A 159 -33.81 2.40 -27.42
N MET A 160 -33.85 3.42 -26.56
CA MET A 160 -33.67 3.26 -25.12
C MET A 160 -34.91 2.59 -24.53
N VAL A 161 -34.71 1.59 -23.68
CA VAL A 161 -35.77 0.81 -23.02
C VAL A 161 -35.50 0.73 -21.52
N ASN A 162 -36.57 0.65 -20.73
CA ASN A 162 -36.52 0.59 -19.27
C ASN A 162 -37.00 -0.76 -18.74
N THR A 163 -36.66 -1.05 -17.48
CA THR A 163 -37.20 -2.20 -16.77
C THR A 163 -38.73 -2.11 -16.70
N GLY A 164 -39.40 -3.13 -17.23
CA GLY A 164 -40.87 -3.19 -17.29
C GLY A 164 -41.46 -2.87 -18.67
N ASP A 165 -40.65 -2.38 -19.61
CA ASP A 165 -41.10 -2.19 -20.99
C ASP A 165 -41.37 -3.55 -21.67
N SER A 166 -42.52 -3.66 -22.35
CA SER A 166 -42.86 -4.86 -23.11
C SER A 166 -42.16 -4.84 -24.47
N LEU A 167 -41.09 -5.62 -24.61
CA LEU A 167 -40.27 -5.63 -25.82
C LEU A 167 -40.81 -6.53 -26.93
N LEU A 168 -41.32 -7.71 -26.56
CA LEU A 168 -41.84 -8.71 -27.48
C LEU A 168 -42.94 -9.54 -26.82
N GLN A 169 -43.82 -10.10 -27.63
CA GLN A 169 -44.85 -11.04 -27.19
C GLN A 169 -44.67 -12.38 -27.89
N VAL A 170 -44.71 -13.48 -27.11
CA VAL A 170 -44.63 -14.85 -27.62
C VAL A 170 -45.98 -15.53 -27.42
N ILE A 171 -46.50 -16.13 -28.48
CA ILE A 171 -47.62 -17.07 -28.44
C ILE A 171 -47.03 -18.47 -28.20
N PRO A 172 -47.37 -19.15 -27.09
CA PRO A 172 -46.88 -20.50 -26.81
C PRO A 172 -47.26 -21.50 -27.91
N GLU A 173 -46.42 -22.51 -28.14
CA GLU A 173 -46.69 -23.56 -29.14
C GLU A 173 -47.89 -24.45 -28.76
N ASN A 174 -48.04 -24.74 -27.47
CA ASN A 174 -49.17 -25.51 -26.94
C ASN A 174 -50.25 -24.58 -26.41
N ILE A 175 -51.29 -24.35 -27.22
CA ILE A 175 -52.48 -23.60 -26.82
C ILE A 175 -53.64 -24.59 -26.66
N GLU A 176 -54.18 -24.71 -25.44
CA GLU A 176 -55.28 -25.65 -25.16
C GLU A 176 -56.57 -25.29 -25.88
N ASN A 177 -56.89 -23.99 -26.03
CA ASN A 177 -58.13 -23.52 -26.63
C ASN A 177 -57.91 -22.22 -27.41
N TYR A 178 -58.44 -22.15 -28.64
CA TYR A 178 -58.52 -20.92 -29.41
C TYR A 178 -59.93 -20.33 -29.32
N TYR A 179 -60.03 -19.02 -29.10
CA TYR A 179 -61.29 -18.30 -29.10
C TYR A 179 -61.32 -17.34 -30.29
N LEU A 180 -62.43 -17.36 -31.04
CA LEU A 180 -62.70 -16.42 -32.11
C LEU A 180 -63.79 -15.44 -31.66
N ILE A 181 -63.50 -14.15 -31.75
CA ILE A 181 -64.47 -13.08 -31.48
C ILE A 181 -64.89 -12.49 -32.82
N LEU A 182 -66.19 -12.56 -33.12
CA LEU A 182 -66.79 -12.05 -34.34
C LEU A 182 -67.73 -10.90 -34.00
N TRP A 183 -67.57 -9.76 -34.69
CA TRP A 183 -68.52 -8.66 -34.61
C TRP A 183 -69.67 -8.91 -35.58
N VAL A 184 -70.90 -8.92 -35.07
CA VAL A 184 -72.10 -9.18 -35.85
C VAL A 184 -72.95 -7.90 -35.93
N PRO A 185 -73.47 -7.55 -37.12
CA PRO A 185 -74.45 -6.48 -37.28
C PRO A 185 -75.69 -6.67 -36.40
N ASN A 186 -76.24 -5.59 -35.85
CA ASN A 186 -77.38 -5.66 -34.90
C ASN A 186 -78.61 -6.36 -35.49
N ASP A 187 -78.82 -6.25 -36.80
CA ASP A 187 -79.90 -6.89 -37.55
C ASP A 187 -79.74 -8.42 -37.67
N ALA A 188 -78.52 -8.94 -37.55
CA ALA A 188 -78.25 -10.37 -37.57
C ALA A 188 -78.36 -11.04 -36.18
N VAL A 189 -78.36 -10.27 -35.08
CA VAL A 189 -78.41 -10.78 -33.70
C VAL A 189 -79.61 -11.70 -33.42
N PRO A 190 -80.85 -11.42 -33.88
CA PRO A 190 -81.98 -12.31 -33.63
C PRO A 190 -81.87 -13.67 -34.33
N TYR A 191 -80.97 -13.82 -35.30
CA TYR A 191 -80.80 -15.02 -36.12
C TYR A 191 -79.62 -15.90 -35.69
N ILE A 192 -78.98 -15.59 -34.54
CA ILE A 192 -77.84 -16.34 -34.00
C ILE A 192 -78.19 -16.86 -32.61
N SER A 193 -77.92 -18.14 -32.38
CA SER A 193 -78.14 -18.84 -31.12
C SER A 193 -76.91 -19.62 -30.66
N ALA A 194 -76.80 -19.85 -29.35
CA ALA A 194 -75.74 -20.68 -28.81
C ALA A 194 -75.86 -22.11 -29.34
N GLY A 195 -74.76 -22.66 -29.89
CA GLY A 195 -74.72 -23.97 -30.52
C GLY A 195 -74.80 -23.95 -32.05
N ASP A 196 -75.01 -22.78 -32.67
CA ASP A 196 -74.98 -22.64 -34.12
C ASP A 196 -73.59 -22.98 -34.69
N LYS A 197 -73.58 -23.66 -35.84
CA LYS A 197 -72.34 -24.02 -36.53
C LYS A 197 -71.77 -22.81 -37.25
N VAL A 198 -70.50 -22.51 -36.99
CA VAL A 198 -69.76 -21.44 -37.66
C VAL A 198 -68.85 -22.06 -38.73
N ASN A 199 -68.93 -21.54 -39.95
CA ASN A 199 -68.01 -21.90 -41.02
C ASN A 199 -66.95 -20.80 -41.17
N ILE A 200 -65.68 -21.13 -40.94
CA ILE A 200 -64.55 -20.21 -41.02
C ILE A 200 -63.75 -20.54 -42.27
N ARG A 201 -63.49 -19.53 -43.09
CA ARG A 201 -62.57 -19.62 -44.23
C ARG A 201 -61.54 -18.48 -44.09
N TYR A 202 -60.27 -18.85 -44.14
CA TYR A 202 -59.12 -17.93 -44.13
C TYR A 202 -58.51 -17.85 -45.53
#